data_AF-A0A6G7ZQC3-F1
#
_entry.id   AF-A0A6G7ZQC3-F1
#
_cell.length_a   1.000
_cell.length_b   1.000
_cell.length_c   1.000
_cell.angle_alpha   90.00
_cell.angle_beta   90.00
_cell.angle_gamma   90.00
#
_symmetry.space_group_name_H-M   'P 1'
#
loop_
_entity.id
_entity.type
_entity.pdbx_description
1 polymer ?
#
loop_
_entity_poly.entity_id
_entity_poly.type
_entity_poly.pdbx_seq_one_letter_code
_entity_poly.pdbx_strand_id
1 'polypeptide(L)'
;MIRRVISILSFAFGGWMLTCEAMLAFFTFDGGAAAVALGIGFFLIIAGVPLLIGSWISPGRRWRELGITLLVVAAVALFLGVTMGLMLVDPAMKGLMPPLPEGLSIAPLKGAANLLAIAGLGWWLYRGSSRAGEEARDRSQEGS
;
A
#
# COMPACT_ATOMS: atom_id res chain seq x y z
N MET A 1 -24.47 4.35 -10.77
CA MET A 1 -23.60 5.24 -9.97
C MET A 1 -23.13 4.62 -8.66
N ILE A 2 -24.03 4.09 -7.81
CA ILE A 2 -23.72 3.54 -6.48
C ILE A 2 -22.54 2.53 -6.45
N ARG A 3 -22.48 1.57 -7.40
CA ARG A 3 -21.38 0.60 -7.47
C ARG A 3 -19.98 1.23 -7.65
N ARG A 4 -19.87 2.30 -8.45
CA ARG A 4 -18.59 3.01 -8.62
C ARG A 4 -18.17 3.72 -7.34
N VAL A 5 -19.13 4.36 -6.65
CA VAL A 5 -18.86 5.05 -5.38
C VAL A 5 -18.38 4.06 -4.32
N ILE A 6 -19.06 2.92 -4.17
CA ILE A 6 -18.65 1.87 -3.22
C ILE A 6 -17.23 1.37 -3.53
N SER A 7 -16.91 1.12 -4.80
CA SER A 7 -15.58 0.68 -5.21
C SER A 7 -14.50 1.71 -4.85
N ILE A 8 -14.72 3.00 -5.15
CA ILE A 8 -13.79 4.09 -4.81
C ILE A 8 -13.60 4.20 -3.30
N LEU A 9 -14.69 4.17 -2.52
CA LEU A 9 -14.61 4.25 -1.06
C LEU A 9 -13.85 3.06 -0.47
N SER A 10 -14.08 1.86 -0.98
CA SER A 10 -13.34 0.67 -0.56
C SER A 10 -11.85 0.73 -0.91
N PHE A 11 -11.50 1.25 -2.09
CA PHE A 11 -10.11 1.46 -2.46
C PHE A 11 -9.44 2.55 -1.62
N ALA A 12 -10.13 3.65 -1.34
CA ALA A 12 -9.60 4.73 -0.51
C ALA A 12 -9.38 4.26 0.93
N PHE A 13 -10.36 3.55 1.51
CA PHE A 13 -10.24 3.02 2.86
C PHE A 13 -9.16 1.94 2.96
N GLY A 14 -9.16 0.98 2.04
CA GLY A 14 -8.13 -0.07 2.00
C GLY A 14 -6.73 0.49 1.75
N GLY A 15 -6.59 1.47 0.86
CA GLY A 15 -5.33 2.15 0.61
C GLY A 15 -4.84 2.96 1.81
N TRP A 16 -5.74 3.63 2.53
CA TRP A 16 -5.42 4.31 3.78
C TRP A 16 -4.87 3.32 4.82
N MET A 17 -5.55 2.20 5.06
CA MET A 17 -5.08 1.20 6.03
C MET A 17 -3.75 0.54 5.62
N LEU A 18 -3.55 0.31 4.32
CA LEU A 18 -2.28 -0.18 3.79
C LEU A 18 -1.15 0.86 3.94
N THR A 19 -1.46 2.16 3.88
CA THR A 19 -0.48 3.23 4.15
C THR A 19 -0.06 3.22 5.62
N CYS A 20 -1.01 3.02 6.53
CA CYS A 20 -0.71 2.86 7.97
C CYS A 20 0.18 1.64 8.23
N GLU A 21 -0.10 0.51 7.57
CA GLU A 21 0.75 -0.69 7.62
C GLU A 21 2.17 -0.41 7.13
N ALA A 22 2.27 0.23 5.97
CA ALA A 22 3.56 0.56 5.37
C ALA A 22 4.37 1.49 6.28
N MET A 23 3.73 2.43 6.99
CA MET A 23 4.37 3.24 8.03
C MET A 23 4.83 2.40 9.23
N LEU A 24 4.02 1.44 9.70
CA LEU A 24 4.42 0.52 10.78
C LEU A 24 5.64 -0.31 10.41
N ALA A 25 5.83 -0.63 9.12
CA ALA A 25 7.02 -1.36 8.66
C ALA A 25 8.33 -0.58 8.80
N PHE A 26 8.27 0.76 8.95
CA PHE A 26 9.44 1.60 9.28
C PHE A 26 9.81 1.54 10.77
N PHE A 27 8.97 0.95 11.61
CA PHE A 27 9.22 0.83 13.04
C PHE A 27 9.58 -0.59 13.44
N THR A 28 10.48 -0.69 14.41
CA THR A 28 10.82 -1.92 15.11
C THR A 28 10.47 -1.76 16.58
N PHE A 29 9.78 -2.78 17.10
CA PHE A 29 9.40 -2.89 18.51
C PHE A 29 10.25 -3.99 19.16
N ASP A 30 10.67 -3.78 20.40
CA ASP A 30 11.44 -4.76 21.19
C ASP A 30 10.70 -6.09 21.49
N GLY A 31 9.42 -6.20 21.13
CA GLY A 31 8.63 -7.44 21.22
C GLY A 31 9.05 -8.57 20.26
N GLY A 32 10.14 -8.40 19.51
CA GLY A 32 10.70 -9.40 18.61
C GLY A 32 10.03 -9.46 17.23
N ALA A 33 10.69 -10.14 16.27
CA ALA A 33 10.26 -10.22 14.87
C ALA A 33 8.84 -10.79 14.70
N ALA A 34 8.41 -11.68 15.59
CA ALA A 34 7.09 -12.31 15.55
C ALA A 34 5.94 -11.33 15.86
N ALA A 35 6.10 -10.44 16.85
CA ALA A 35 5.09 -9.45 17.19
C ALA A 35 4.88 -8.45 16.05
N VAL A 36 5.97 -8.06 15.38
CA VAL A 36 5.89 -7.15 14.23
C VAL A 36 5.27 -7.84 13.02
N ALA A 37 5.59 -9.12 12.79
CA ALA A 37 4.98 -9.91 11.72
C ALA A 37 3.46 -10.10 11.92
N LEU A 38 3.01 -10.33 13.16
CA LEU A 38 1.59 -10.40 13.50
C LEU A 38 0.88 -9.07 13.28
N GLY A 39 1.50 -7.95 13.68
CA GLY A 39 0.96 -6.62 13.43
C GLY A 39 0.81 -6.33 11.94
N ILE A 40 1.86 -6.56 11.15
CA ILE A 40 1.84 -6.42 9.68
C ILE A 40 0.75 -7.32 9.07
N GLY A 41 0.67 -8.58 9.49
CA GLY A 41 -0.33 -9.54 8.99
C GLY A 41 -1.76 -9.11 9.29
N PHE A 42 -2.03 -8.59 10.49
CA PHE A 42 -3.35 -8.09 10.86
C PHE A 42 -3.78 -6.90 10.00
N PHE A 43 -2.88 -5.93 9.80
CA PHE A 43 -3.16 -4.78 8.95
C PHE A 43 -3.31 -5.17 7.47
N LEU A 44 -2.53 -6.13 6.97
CA LEU A 44 -2.68 -6.67 5.62
C LEU A 44 -4.05 -7.32 5.40
N ILE A 45 -4.56 -8.07 6.38
CA ILE A 45 -5.89 -8.69 6.29
C ILE A 45 -6.97 -7.60 6.28
N ILE A 46 -6.88 -6.65 7.21
CA ILE A 46 -7.87 -5.57 7.33
C ILE A 46 -7.87 -4.66 6.11
N ALA A 47 -6.70 -4.33 5.54
CA ALA A 47 -6.59 -3.55 4.32
C ALA A 47 -6.97 -4.38 3.08
N GLY A 48 -6.65 -5.67 3.07
CA GLY A 48 -6.91 -6.57 1.95
C GLY A 48 -8.39 -6.79 1.68
N VAL A 49 -9.22 -6.94 2.70
CA VAL A 49 -10.68 -7.13 2.55
C VAL A 49 -11.36 -5.99 1.77
N PRO A 50 -11.25 -4.71 2.15
CA PRO A 50 -11.84 -3.60 1.40
C PRO A 50 -11.20 -3.44 0.02
N LEU A 51 -9.89 -3.67 -0.14
CA LEU A 51 -9.25 -3.65 -1.47
C LEU A 51 -9.82 -4.73 -2.40
N LEU A 52 -10.03 -5.95 -1.90
CA LEU A 52 -10.62 -7.05 -2.66
C LEU A 52 -12.09 -6.77 -3.01
N ILE A 53 -12.87 -6.24 -2.06
CA ILE A 53 -14.26 -5.83 -2.29
C ILE A 53 -14.32 -4.72 -3.35
N GLY A 54 -13.47 -3.71 -3.23
CA GLY A 54 -13.37 -2.62 -4.22
C GLY A 54 -13.03 -3.13 -5.62
N SER A 55 -12.12 -4.10 -5.69
CA SER A 55 -11.76 -4.80 -6.93
C SER A 55 -12.93 -5.57 -7.52
N TRP A 56 -13.66 -6.34 -6.72
CA TRP A 56 -14.78 -7.17 -7.19
C TRP A 56 -15.98 -6.35 -7.66
N ILE A 57 -16.26 -5.22 -6.99
CA ILE A 57 -17.39 -4.35 -7.32
C ILE A 57 -17.08 -3.43 -8.52
N SER A 58 -15.79 -3.21 -8.82
CA SER A 58 -15.39 -2.34 -9.93
C SER A 58 -15.97 -2.85 -11.27
N PRO A 59 -16.71 -2.00 -12.02
CA PRO A 59 -17.28 -2.36 -13.31
C PRO A 59 -16.26 -2.28 -14.47
N GLY A 60 -14.97 -2.04 -14.19
CA GLY A 60 -13.92 -1.81 -15.20
C GLY A 60 -12.74 -2.79 -15.11
N ARG A 61 -11.53 -2.30 -15.37
CA ARG A 61 -10.27 -3.07 -15.26
C ARG A 61 -9.88 -3.21 -13.79
N ARG A 62 -10.63 -4.06 -13.06
CA ARG A 62 -10.55 -4.32 -11.61
C ARG A 62 -9.12 -4.40 -11.07
N TRP A 63 -8.29 -5.22 -11.70
CA TRP A 63 -6.90 -5.45 -11.30
C TRP A 63 -5.97 -4.27 -11.60
N ARG A 64 -6.29 -3.47 -12.61
CA ARG A 64 -5.53 -2.26 -12.96
C ARG A 64 -5.74 -1.17 -11.92
N GLU A 65 -6.97 -0.98 -11.47
CA GLU A 65 -7.35 -0.02 -10.42
C GLU A 65 -6.73 -0.41 -9.08
N LEU A 66 -6.77 -1.70 -8.72
CA LEU A 66 -6.06 -2.22 -7.56
C LEU A 66 -4.54 -1.99 -7.67
N GLY A 67 -3.95 -2.28 -8.84
CA GLY A 67 -2.52 -2.07 -9.07
C GLY A 67 -2.09 -0.61 -8.92
N ILE A 68 -2.86 0.33 -9.47
CA ILE A 68 -2.63 1.78 -9.28
C ILE A 68 -2.75 2.16 -7.81
N THR A 69 -3.76 1.64 -7.11
CA THR A 69 -3.96 1.93 -5.68
C THR A 69 -2.73 1.50 -4.86
N LEU A 70 -2.19 0.30 -5.10
CA LEU A 70 -0.98 -0.18 -4.43
C LEU A 70 0.25 0.70 -4.74
N LEU A 71 0.41 1.15 -5.99
CA LEU A 71 1.49 2.05 -6.38
C LEU A 71 1.38 3.42 -5.70
N VAL A 72 0.17 3.98 -5.62
CA VAL A 72 -0.10 5.25 -4.93
C VAL A 72 0.19 5.12 -3.45
N VAL A 73 -0.27 4.04 -2.80
CA VAL A 73 0.02 3.76 -1.39
C VAL A 73 1.53 3.68 -1.15
N ALA A 74 2.26 2.94 -1.99
CA ALA A 74 3.70 2.82 -1.85
C ALA A 74 4.41 4.19 -1.98
N ALA A 75 3.98 5.03 -2.93
CA ALA A 75 4.54 6.38 -3.10
C ALA A 75 4.25 7.30 -1.91
N VAL A 76 3.01 7.31 -1.41
CA VAL A 76 2.61 8.13 -0.26
C VAL A 76 3.33 7.67 1.01
N ALA A 77 3.38 6.36 1.26
CA ALA A 77 4.07 5.81 2.41
C ALA A 77 5.59 6.04 2.35
N LEU A 78 6.20 5.98 1.17
CA LEU A 78 7.61 6.36 0.99
C LEU A 78 7.84 7.82 1.35
N PHE A 79 7.00 8.74 0.83
CA PHE A 79 7.10 10.16 1.10
C PHE A 79 6.96 10.46 2.61
N LEU A 80 5.97 9.85 3.27
CA LEU A 80 5.78 9.99 4.71
C LEU A 80 6.95 9.41 5.51
N GLY A 81 7.42 8.20 5.15
CA GLY A 81 8.56 7.56 5.81
C GLY A 81 9.85 8.38 5.71
N VAL A 82 10.14 8.94 4.53
CA VAL A 82 11.29 9.83 4.31
C VAL A 82 11.14 11.13 5.11
N THR A 83 9.96 11.76 5.05
CA THR A 83 9.68 13.00 5.80
C THR A 83 9.88 12.79 7.29
N MET A 84 9.35 11.68 7.82
CA MET A 84 9.48 11.34 9.24
C MET A 84 10.92 11.01 9.64
N GLY A 85 11.65 10.29 8.78
CA GLY A 85 13.08 10.04 8.96
C GLY A 85 13.89 11.33 9.01
N LEU A 86 13.61 12.29 8.13
CA LEU A 86 14.28 13.60 8.12
C LEU A 86 13.99 14.40 9.40
N MET A 87 12.72 14.42 9.85
CA MET A 87 12.35 15.07 11.11
C MET A 87 13.03 14.44 12.32
N LEU A 88 13.26 13.12 12.31
CA LEU A 88 13.93 12.39 13.40
C LEU A 88 15.46 12.54 13.37
N VAL A 89 16.04 13.07 12.29
CA VAL A 89 17.49 13.37 12.22
C VAL A 89 17.75 14.83 12.63
N ASP A 90 16.81 15.74 12.37
CA ASP A 90 16.95 17.16 12.72
C ASP A 90 16.81 17.40 14.24
N PRO A 91 17.87 17.88 14.93
CA PRO A 91 17.82 18.16 16.36
C PRO A 91 16.82 19.25 16.75
N ALA A 92 16.49 20.19 15.86
CA ALA A 92 15.48 21.22 16.10
C ALA A 92 14.07 20.63 16.13
N MET A 93 13.81 19.60 15.32
CA MET A 93 12.52 18.91 15.25
C MET A 93 12.36 17.86 16.35
N LYS A 94 13.46 17.21 16.78
CA LYS A 94 13.43 16.27 17.92
C LYS A 94 12.86 16.90 19.19
N GLY A 95 13.15 18.18 19.44
CA GLY A 95 12.63 18.90 20.61
C GLY A 95 11.12 19.14 20.59
N LEU A 96 10.47 19.01 19.43
CA LEU A 96 9.03 19.18 19.24
C LEU A 96 8.27 17.84 19.25
N MET A 97 8.98 16.72 19.19
CA MET A 97 8.36 15.40 19.19
C MET A 97 8.15 14.89 20.62
N PRO A 98 7.00 14.26 20.92
CA PRO A 98 6.83 13.54 22.17
C PRO A 98 7.92 12.45 22.29
N PRO A 99 8.38 12.14 23.51
CA PRO A 99 9.37 11.10 23.71
C PRO A 99 8.87 9.78 23.12
N LEU A 100 9.68 9.20 22.23
CA LEU A 100 9.37 7.89 21.66
C LEU A 100 9.35 6.86 22.80
N PRO A 101 8.39 5.92 22.80
CA PRO A 101 8.37 4.84 23.78
C PRO A 101 9.68 4.04 23.71
N GLU A 102 10.19 3.64 24.88
CA GLU A 102 11.39 2.81 24.97
C GLU A 102 11.22 1.54 24.12
N GLY A 103 12.24 1.23 23.32
CA GLY A 103 12.23 0.08 22.41
C GLY A 103 11.62 0.32 21.03
N LEU A 104 11.28 1.57 20.68
CA LEU A 104 10.94 1.97 19.33
C LEU A 104 12.19 2.45 18.58
N SER A 105 12.58 1.71 17.54
CA SER A 105 13.66 2.12 16.62
C SER A 105 13.14 2.23 15.19
N ILE A 106 13.83 3.03 14.37
CA ILE A 106 13.51 3.19 12.95
C ILE A 106 14.27 2.13 12.17
N ALA A 107 13.58 1.35 11.35
CA ALA A 107 14.14 0.35 10.45
C ALA A 107 13.86 0.74 8.99
N PRO A 108 14.60 1.73 8.44
CA PRO A 108 14.31 2.27 7.11
C PRO A 108 14.47 1.24 5.98
N LEU A 109 15.43 0.31 6.12
CA LEU A 109 15.62 -0.79 5.17
C LEU A 109 14.41 -1.73 5.11
N LYS A 110 13.79 -2.02 6.26
CA LYS A 110 12.61 -2.88 6.35
C LYS A 110 11.39 -2.20 5.73
N GLY A 111 11.18 -0.92 6.05
CA GLY A 111 10.14 -0.11 5.44
C GLY A 111 10.30 -0.03 3.92
N ALA A 112 11.51 0.25 3.43
CA ALA A 112 11.80 0.28 1.99
C ALA A 112 11.57 -1.06 1.30
N ALA A 113 11.97 -2.18 1.91
CA ALA A 113 11.70 -3.51 1.38
C ALA A 113 10.20 -3.82 1.29
N ASN A 114 9.41 -3.45 2.31
CA ASN A 114 7.95 -3.61 2.29
C ASN A 114 7.31 -2.79 1.16
N LEU A 115 7.73 -1.53 1.01
CA LEU A 115 7.25 -0.65 -0.05
C LEU A 115 7.59 -1.18 -1.44
N LEU A 116 8.79 -1.74 -1.63
CA LEU A 116 9.17 -2.37 -2.88
C LEU A 116 8.32 -3.61 -3.20
N ALA A 117 7.96 -4.40 -2.18
CA ALA A 117 7.05 -5.53 -2.35
C ALA A 117 5.64 -5.06 -2.77
N ILE A 118 5.08 -4.05 -2.09
CA ILE A 118 3.78 -3.46 -2.41
C ILE A 118 3.79 -2.85 -3.82
N ALA A 119 4.81 -2.06 -4.15
CA ALA A 119 4.97 -1.43 -5.45
C ALA A 119 5.17 -2.47 -6.57
N GLY A 120 5.98 -3.51 -6.32
CA GLY A 120 6.19 -4.61 -7.25
C GLY A 120 4.91 -5.37 -7.56
N LEU A 121 4.10 -5.68 -6.53
CA LEU A 121 2.79 -6.28 -6.69
C LEU A 121 1.83 -5.37 -7.46
N GLY A 122 1.80 -4.08 -7.11
CA GLY A 122 0.99 -3.08 -7.80
C GLY A 122 1.33 -2.95 -9.29
N TRP A 123 2.62 -2.91 -9.61
CA TRP A 123 3.12 -2.89 -10.99
C TRP A 123 2.75 -4.15 -11.76
N TRP A 124 2.91 -5.33 -11.14
CA TRP A 124 2.55 -6.60 -11.76
C TRP A 124 1.06 -6.67 -12.11
N LEU A 125 0.18 -6.27 -11.19
CA LEU A 125 -1.27 -6.20 -11.42
C LEU A 125 -1.65 -5.17 -12.50
N TYR A 126 -1.00 -4.01 -12.50
CA TYR A 126 -1.20 -2.97 -13.51
C TYR A 126 -0.81 -3.42 -14.92
N ARG A 127 0.35 -4.07 -15.05
CA ARG A 127 0.88 -4.52 -16.35
C ARG A 127 0.12 -5.75 -16.88
N GLY A 128 -0.16 -6.73 -16.03
CA GLY A 128 -0.88 -7.95 -16.42
C GLY A 128 -2.29 -7.65 -16.97
N SER A 129 -2.99 -6.72 -16.35
CA SER A 129 -4.34 -6.30 -16.79
C SER A 129 -4.36 -5.45 -18.06
N SER A 130 -3.22 -4.86 -18.45
CA SER A 130 -3.12 -4.07 -19.68
C SER A 130 -2.97 -4.96 -20.91
N ARG A 131 -2.13 -6.00 -20.82
CA ARG A 131 -1.91 -7.00 -21.88
C ARG A 131 -3.16 -7.80 -22.23
N ALA A 132 -3.87 -8.29 -21.22
CA ALA A 132 -5.11 -9.05 -21.43
C ALA A 132 -6.21 -8.25 -22.14
N GLY A 133 -6.20 -6.91 -21.99
CA GLY A 133 -7.15 -6.03 -22.68
C GLY A 133 -6.78 -5.69 -24.12
N GLU A 134 -5.50 -5.82 -24.49
CA GLU A 134 -5.01 -5.63 -25.87
C GLU A 134 -5.28 -6.89 -26.70
N GLU A 135 -4.93 -8.07 -26.17
CA GLU A 135 -5.18 -9.37 -26.84
C GLU A 135 -6.68 -9.61 -27.14
N ALA A 136 -7.58 -9.14 -26.27
CA ALA A 136 -9.02 -9.24 -26.49
C ALA A 136 -9.53 -8.30 -27.59
N ARG A 137 -8.86 -7.16 -27.82
CA ARG A 137 -9.21 -6.24 -28.91
C ARG A 137 -8.72 -6.76 -30.25
N ASP A 138 -7.51 -7.28 -30.31
CA ASP A 138 -6.92 -7.78 -31.57
C ASP A 138 -7.75 -8.95 -32.12
N ARG A 139 -8.17 -9.89 -31.26
CA ARG A 139 -9.07 -11.00 -31.66
C ARG A 139 -10.44 -10.54 -32.15
N SER A 140 -10.93 -9.38 -31.68
CA SER A 140 -12.21 -8.83 -32.13
C SER A 140 -12.12 -8.14 -33.49
N GLN A 141 -10.92 -7.73 -33.91
CA GLN A 141 -10.66 -7.11 -35.22
C GLN A 141 -10.31 -8.13 -36.30
N GLU A 142 -9.73 -9.27 -35.94
CA GLU A 142 -9.49 -10.38 -36.87
C GLU A 142 -10.76 -11.17 -37.24
N GLY A 143 -11.84 -11.01 -36.46
CA GLY A 143 -13.11 -11.71 -36.65
C GLY A 143 -14.22 -10.92 -37.38
N SER A 144 -13.94 -9.71 -37.90
CA SER A 144 -14.87 -8.85 -38.64
C SER A 144 -14.49 -8.71 -40.10
#